data_AF-A0A6M4G0P5-F1
#
_entry.id   AF-A0A6M4G0P5-F1
#
_cell.length_a   1.000
_cell.length_b   1.000
_cell.length_c   1.000
_cell.angle_alpha   90.00
_cell.angle_beta   90.00
_cell.angle_gamma   90.00
#
_symmetry.space_group_name_H-M   'P 1'
#
loop_
_entity.id
_entity.type
_entity.pdbx_description
1 polymer ?
#
loop_
_entity_poly.entity_id
_entity_poly.type
_entity_poly.pdbx_seq_one_letter_code
_entity_poly.pdbx_strand_id
1 'polypeptide(L)'
;MQIEDIVTFWRGQQQADEKWQWAHRLDREVLDTGPHSFNLDHPVSPYIGDVLTAPVIILGANAGYSPTLTPTEFPDDASVSAYTGRVDDPSGSDWSFVSRYYDRTNYGHLVASGRAVVVNACAYRSC
;
A
#
# COMPACT_ATOMS: atom_id res chain seq x y z
N MET A 1 7.90 12.45 -13.95
CA MET A 1 7.47 12.03 -12.62
C MET A 1 8.73 11.64 -11.85
N GLN A 2 9.07 12.40 -10.82
CA GLN A 2 10.07 12.02 -9.84
C GLN A 2 9.45 11.00 -8.88
N ILE A 3 10.26 10.18 -8.21
CA ILE A 3 9.73 9.18 -7.28
C ILE A 3 8.95 9.85 -6.13
N GLU A 4 9.38 11.04 -5.69
CA GLU A 4 8.70 11.87 -4.68
C GLU A 4 7.26 12.26 -5.05
N ASP A 5 6.95 12.30 -6.35
CA ASP A 5 5.60 12.62 -6.82
C ASP A 5 4.60 11.54 -6.37
N ILE A 6 5.03 10.28 -6.20
CA ILE A 6 4.16 9.22 -5.69
C ILE A 6 3.74 9.50 -4.25
N VAL A 7 4.68 9.93 -3.39
CA VAL A 7 4.38 10.24 -1.99
C VAL A 7 3.45 11.44 -1.93
N THR A 8 3.76 12.49 -2.70
CA THR A 8 2.93 13.70 -2.77
C THR A 8 1.51 13.40 -3.25
N PHE A 9 1.36 12.51 -4.23
CA PHE A 9 0.05 12.10 -4.74
C PHE A 9 -0.76 11.34 -3.69
N TRP A 10 -0.15 10.44 -2.91
CA TRP A 10 -0.87 9.59 -1.95
C TRP A 10 -1.09 10.21 -0.57
N ARG A 11 -0.24 11.16 -0.16
CA ARG A 11 -0.20 11.71 1.20
C ARG A 11 -1.55 12.28 1.66
N GLY A 12 -2.15 11.66 2.66
CA GLY A 12 -3.43 12.05 3.26
C GLY A 12 -4.62 11.90 2.31
N GLN A 13 -4.47 11.17 1.20
CA GLN A 13 -5.51 11.06 0.17
C GLN A 13 -6.29 9.75 0.23
N GLN A 14 -5.85 8.78 1.02
CA GLN A 14 -6.59 7.53 1.24
C GLN A 14 -7.76 7.77 2.19
N GLN A 15 -8.96 7.36 1.77
CA GLN A 15 -10.18 7.53 2.57
C GLN A 15 -11.03 6.27 2.48
N ALA A 16 -11.64 5.88 3.60
CA ALA A 16 -12.70 4.89 3.64
C ALA A 16 -14.05 5.56 3.43
N ASP A 17 -14.97 4.90 2.74
CA ASP A 17 -16.37 5.34 2.65
C ASP A 17 -17.21 4.82 3.83
N GLU A 18 -18.53 5.01 3.77
CA GLU A 18 -19.48 4.53 4.79
C GLU A 18 -19.50 3.01 4.96
N LYS A 19 -18.98 2.26 3.97
CA LYS A 19 -18.88 0.80 3.98
C LYS A 19 -17.47 0.33 4.33
N TRP A 20 -16.59 1.24 4.77
CA TRP A 20 -15.18 0.97 5.03
C TRP A 20 -14.38 0.55 3.80
N GLN A 21 -14.81 0.95 2.60
CA GLN A 21 -14.10 0.69 1.36
C GLN A 21 -13.06 1.79 1.10
N TRP A 22 -11.78 1.43 1.12
CA TRP A 22 -10.64 2.32 0.98
C TRP A 22 -10.30 2.60 -0.48
N ALA A 23 -10.15 3.88 -0.81
CA ALA A 23 -9.65 4.33 -2.09
C ALA A 23 -8.87 5.63 -1.97
N HIS A 24 -8.11 5.95 -3.00
CA HIS A 24 -7.66 7.33 -3.21
C HIS A 24 -8.87 8.22 -3.49
N ARG A 25 -8.96 9.41 -2.90
CA ARG A 25 -10.15 10.28 -3.05
C ARG A 25 -10.51 10.61 -4.50
N LEU A 26 -9.53 10.71 -5.40
CA LEU A 26 -9.76 11.04 -6.82
C LEU A 26 -10.26 9.83 -7.62
N ASP A 27 -10.01 8.63 -7.13
CA ASP A 27 -10.35 7.40 -7.84
C ASP A 27 -11.77 6.94 -7.48
N ARG A 28 -12.35 7.50 -6.41
CA ARG A 28 -13.66 7.12 -5.88
C ARG A 28 -14.75 7.16 -6.94
N GLU A 29 -14.86 8.27 -7.67
CA GLU A 29 -15.86 8.41 -8.73
C GLU A 29 -15.71 7.32 -9.80
N VAL A 30 -14.47 6.99 -10.16
CA VAL A 30 -14.19 5.94 -11.16
C VAL A 30 -14.57 4.56 -10.62
N LEU A 31 -14.25 4.26 -9.37
CA LEU A 31 -14.58 2.97 -8.75
C LEU A 31 -16.08 2.80 -8.51
N ASP A 32 -16.80 3.88 -8.18
CA ASP A 32 -18.24 3.83 -7.90
C ASP A 32 -19.10 3.74 -9.17
N THR A 33 -18.56 4.15 -10.34
CA THR A 33 -19.32 4.22 -11.60
C THR A 33 -19.46 2.87 -12.33
N GLY A 34 -18.73 1.82 -11.92
CA GLY A 34 -18.77 0.56 -12.63
C GLY A 34 -18.24 -0.63 -11.81
N PRO A 35 -18.54 -1.87 -12.25
CA PRO A 35 -18.04 -3.05 -11.60
C PRO A 35 -16.51 -3.13 -11.72
N HIS A 36 -15.84 -3.47 -10.62
CA HIS A 36 -14.41 -3.75 -10.57
C HIS A 36 -14.11 -5.00 -9.74
N SER A 37 -12.93 -5.58 -9.93
CA SER A 37 -12.45 -6.75 -9.16
C SER A 37 -11.51 -6.38 -8.00
N PHE A 38 -11.33 -5.08 -7.74
CA PHE A 38 -10.49 -4.63 -6.63
C PHE A 38 -11.13 -4.93 -5.27
N ASN A 39 -10.32 -5.45 -4.35
CA ASN A 39 -10.61 -5.53 -2.93
C ASN A 39 -10.31 -4.16 -2.29
N LEU A 40 -11.36 -3.53 -1.75
CA LEU A 40 -11.28 -2.22 -1.10
C LEU A 40 -11.39 -2.32 0.43
N ASP A 41 -11.38 -3.53 1.00
CA ASP A 41 -11.65 -3.74 2.43
C ASP A 41 -10.48 -3.29 3.33
N HIS A 42 -9.35 -2.91 2.72
CA HIS A 42 -8.11 -2.55 3.39
C HIS A 42 -7.44 -1.33 2.74
N PRO A 43 -6.66 -0.53 3.50
CA PRO A 43 -5.95 0.64 2.97
C PRO A 43 -5.13 0.34 1.72
N VAL A 44 -5.19 1.21 0.72
CA VAL A 44 -4.60 1.04 -0.61
C VAL A 44 -3.07 0.95 -0.51
N SER A 45 -2.42 0.11 -1.34
CA SER A 45 -0.97 -0.15 -1.28
C SER A 45 -0.26 0.35 -2.53
N PRO A 46 -0.01 1.67 -2.65
CA PRO A 46 0.71 2.21 -3.80
C PRO A 46 2.19 1.80 -3.81
N TYR A 47 2.77 1.61 -2.64
CA TYR A 47 4.14 1.14 -2.48
C TYR A 47 4.37 0.57 -1.07
N ILE A 48 5.46 -0.17 -0.91
CA ILE A 48 5.89 -0.82 0.34
C ILE A 48 7.40 -0.66 0.47
N GLY A 49 7.84 0.03 1.52
CA GLY A 49 9.24 0.38 1.77
C GLY A 49 9.49 1.89 1.71
N ASP A 50 10.69 2.31 2.09
CA ASP A 50 11.12 3.70 1.99
C ASP A 50 11.33 4.09 0.52
N VAL A 51 10.26 4.53 -0.12
CA VAL A 51 10.23 4.88 -1.55
C VAL A 51 11.08 6.09 -1.90
N LEU A 52 11.48 6.88 -0.91
CA LEU A 52 12.28 8.09 -1.11
C LEU A 52 13.77 7.80 -1.16
N THR A 53 14.23 6.77 -0.44
CA THR A 53 15.67 6.51 -0.27
C THR A 53 16.12 5.14 -0.78
N ALA A 54 15.20 4.21 -1.02
CA ALA A 54 15.57 2.86 -1.44
C ALA A 54 16.32 2.86 -2.79
N PRO A 55 17.51 2.21 -2.87
CA PRO A 55 18.32 2.21 -4.08
C PRO A 55 17.79 1.27 -5.18
N VAL A 56 16.87 0.37 -4.85
CA VAL A 56 16.29 -0.60 -5.79
C VAL A 56 14.78 -0.43 -5.80
N ILE A 57 14.21 -0.23 -7.00
CA ILE A 57 12.76 -0.16 -7.21
C ILE A 57 12.29 -1.45 -7.87
N ILE A 58 11.36 -2.14 -7.21
CA ILE A 58 10.67 -3.31 -7.73
C ILE A 58 9.29 -2.87 -8.19
N LEU A 59 8.94 -3.12 -9.45
CA LEU A 59 7.61 -2.85 -9.95
C LEU A 59 6.70 -4.06 -9.68
N GLY A 60 5.72 -3.85 -8.80
CA GLY A 60 4.70 -4.83 -8.44
C GLY A 60 3.41 -4.64 -9.23
N ALA A 61 2.65 -5.73 -9.39
CA ALA A 61 1.27 -5.67 -9.83
C ALA A 61 0.34 -6.03 -8.67
N ASN A 62 -0.82 -5.38 -8.61
CA ASN A 62 -1.97 -5.75 -7.79
C ASN A 62 -1.83 -5.62 -6.27
N ALA A 63 -0.82 -4.91 -5.75
CA ALA A 63 -0.73 -4.51 -4.33
C ALA A 63 -0.64 -5.64 -3.28
N GLY A 64 -0.62 -6.91 -3.69
CA GLY A 64 -0.47 -8.07 -2.81
C GLY A 64 -1.68 -8.29 -1.91
N TYR A 65 -2.57 -9.20 -2.31
CA TYR A 65 -3.69 -9.64 -1.47
C TYR A 65 -3.52 -11.10 -1.09
N SER A 66 -3.80 -11.41 0.18
CA SER A 66 -3.96 -12.76 0.67
C SER A 66 -5.18 -12.81 1.57
N PRO A 67 -6.19 -13.67 1.27
CA PRO A 67 -7.38 -13.77 2.10
C PRO A 67 -7.09 -14.30 3.51
N THR A 68 -5.91 -14.86 3.76
CA THR A 68 -5.50 -15.36 5.07
C THR A 68 -4.53 -14.44 5.80
N LEU A 69 -3.67 -13.70 5.08
CA LEU A 69 -2.65 -12.85 5.71
C LEU A 69 -3.08 -11.38 5.79
N THR A 70 -3.69 -10.81 4.74
CA THR A 70 -4.04 -9.39 4.69
C THR A 70 -4.97 -8.97 5.85
N PRO A 71 -6.01 -9.75 6.22
CA PRO A 71 -6.82 -9.40 7.39
C PRO A 71 -6.02 -9.36 8.71
N THR A 72 -4.94 -10.14 8.82
CA THR A 72 -4.08 -10.14 10.02
C THR A 72 -3.12 -8.95 10.09
N GLU A 73 -2.95 -8.22 8.99
CA GLU A 73 -2.19 -6.96 8.94
C GLU A 73 -3.02 -5.77 9.40
N PHE A 74 -4.35 -5.88 9.30
CA PHE A 74 -5.31 -4.83 9.62
C PHE A 74 -6.36 -5.29 10.67
N PRO A 75 -5.95 -5.81 11.85
CA PRO A 75 -6.89 -6.31 12.86
C PRO A 75 -7.73 -5.21 13.52
N ASP A 76 -7.30 -3.95 13.45
CA ASP A 76 -7.92 -2.82 14.14
C ASP A 76 -7.59 -1.46 13.48
N ASP A 77 -8.26 -0.38 13.91
CA ASP A 77 -8.05 0.97 13.39
C ASP A 77 -6.62 1.50 13.62
N ALA A 78 -5.93 1.01 14.66
CA ALA A 78 -4.57 1.42 14.96
C ALA A 78 -3.58 0.88 13.91
N SER A 79 -3.75 -0.36 13.48
CA SER A 79 -2.97 -0.97 12.40
C SER A 79 -3.19 -0.28 11.05
N VAL A 80 -4.44 0.09 10.75
CA VAL A 80 -4.80 0.90 9.57
C VAL A 80 -4.11 2.27 9.61
N SER A 81 -4.25 2.99 10.73
CA SER A 81 -3.65 4.33 10.90
C SER A 81 -2.12 4.28 10.80
N ALA A 82 -1.51 3.24 11.37
CA ALA A 82 -0.08 3.04 11.30
C ALA A 82 0.36 2.75 9.85
N TYR A 83 -0.41 2.00 9.07
CA TYR A 83 -0.10 1.74 7.67
C TYR A 83 -0.22 3.00 6.81
N THR A 84 -1.34 3.74 6.90
CA THR A 84 -1.53 4.96 6.12
C THR A 84 -0.52 6.03 6.50
N GLY A 85 -0.14 6.13 7.78
CA GLY A 85 0.93 7.02 8.23
C GLY A 85 2.27 6.75 7.56
N ARG A 86 2.61 5.49 7.30
CA ARG A 86 3.84 5.13 6.55
C ARG A 86 3.75 5.49 5.07
N VAL A 87 2.56 5.42 4.47
CA VAL A 87 2.35 5.87 3.08
C VAL A 87 2.37 7.40 2.98
N ASP A 88 2.02 8.11 4.04
CA ASP A 88 2.07 9.57 4.08
C ASP A 88 3.50 10.09 4.34
N ASP A 89 4.25 9.38 5.18
CA ASP A 89 5.63 9.67 5.56
C ASP A 89 6.52 8.40 5.56
N PRO A 90 7.01 7.98 4.39
CA PRO A 90 7.71 6.71 4.24
C PRO A 90 9.15 6.71 4.75
N SER A 91 9.75 7.89 4.94
CA SER A 91 11.15 8.00 5.32
C SER A 91 11.38 7.56 6.76
N GLY A 92 12.30 6.63 6.99
CA GLY A 92 12.62 6.14 8.33
C GLY A 92 11.50 5.35 9.02
N SER A 93 10.40 5.08 8.30
CA SER A 93 9.31 4.22 8.78
C SER A 93 9.76 2.76 8.89
N ASP A 94 9.26 2.04 9.90
CA ASP A 94 9.49 0.60 10.03
C ASP A 94 8.53 -0.18 9.13
N TRP A 95 9.06 -0.73 8.04
CA TRP A 95 8.33 -1.52 7.05
C TRP A 95 8.39 -3.04 7.30
N SER A 96 9.01 -3.50 8.40
CA SER A 96 9.22 -4.92 8.68
C SER A 96 7.93 -5.73 8.92
N PHE A 97 6.82 -5.05 9.19
CA PHE A 97 5.51 -5.68 9.43
C PHE A 97 4.53 -5.50 8.28
N VAL A 98 4.93 -4.85 7.20
CA VAL A 98 4.01 -4.35 6.18
C VAL A 98 3.96 -5.29 4.98
N SER A 99 2.75 -5.77 4.66
CA SER A 99 2.49 -6.77 3.62
C SER A 99 3.26 -8.07 3.82
N ARG A 100 2.83 -8.86 4.81
CA ARG A 100 3.26 -10.25 5.07
C ARG A 100 3.12 -11.14 3.83
N TYR A 101 2.27 -10.75 2.88
CA TYR A 101 2.26 -11.31 1.53
C TYR A 101 3.66 -11.31 0.88
N TYR A 102 4.40 -10.21 1.01
CA TYR A 102 5.76 -10.04 0.50
C TYR A 102 6.85 -10.49 1.47
N ASP A 103 6.60 -10.68 2.77
CA ASP A 103 7.60 -11.19 3.73
C ASP A 103 8.19 -12.55 3.31
N ARG A 104 7.40 -13.39 2.63
CA ARG A 104 7.85 -14.70 2.12
C ARG A 104 8.48 -14.63 0.75
N THR A 105 8.56 -13.45 0.14
CA THR A 105 9.30 -13.28 -1.11
C THR A 105 10.79 -13.19 -0.84
N ASN A 106 11.58 -13.55 -1.85
CA ASN A 106 13.04 -13.50 -1.79
C ASN A 106 13.60 -12.07 -1.56
N TYR A 107 12.78 -11.02 -1.60
CA TYR A 107 13.19 -9.64 -1.40
C TYR A 107 12.57 -8.94 -0.17
N GLY A 108 11.71 -9.60 0.62
CA GLY A 108 11.09 -8.97 1.81
C GLY A 108 12.13 -8.39 2.78
N HIS A 109 13.21 -9.13 3.02
CA HIS A 109 14.34 -8.67 3.84
C HIS A 109 15.08 -7.43 3.26
N LEU A 110 15.02 -7.21 1.94
CA LEU A 110 15.58 -6.01 1.31
C LEU A 110 14.71 -4.81 1.60
N VAL A 111 13.38 -4.96 1.49
CA VAL A 111 12.39 -3.93 1.83
C VAL A 111 12.49 -3.53 3.29
N ALA A 112 12.51 -4.50 4.20
CA ALA A 112 12.66 -4.24 5.64
C ALA A 112 13.96 -3.51 5.99
N SER A 113 15.04 -3.75 5.24
CA SER A 113 16.33 -3.07 5.42
C SER A 113 16.46 -1.72 4.70
N GLY A 114 15.40 -1.23 4.03
CA GLY A 114 15.43 -0.01 3.22
C GLY A 114 16.25 -0.11 1.92
N ARG A 115 16.66 -1.32 1.53
CA ARG A 115 17.48 -1.56 0.33
C ARG A 115 16.65 -1.75 -0.94
N ALA A 116 15.34 -1.98 -0.80
CA ALA A 116 14.42 -2.06 -1.91
C ALA A 116 13.07 -1.44 -1.54
N VAL A 117 12.33 -0.98 -2.54
CA VAL A 117 10.93 -0.58 -2.43
C VAL A 117 10.12 -1.29 -3.49
N VAL A 118 8.92 -1.76 -3.14
CA VAL A 118 7.94 -2.23 -4.11
C VAL A 118 7.03 -1.06 -4.45
N VAL A 119 6.94 -0.68 -5.71
CA VAL A 119 5.96 0.30 -6.22
C VAL A 119 4.95 -0.45 -7.06
N ASN A 120 3.67 -0.36 -6.69
CA ASN A 120 2.61 -1.07 -7.38
C ASN A 120 2.08 -0.25 -8.56
N ALA A 121 2.11 -0.83 -9.75
CA ALA A 121 1.52 -0.24 -10.95
C ALA A 121 -0.01 -0.08 -10.83
N CYS A 122 -0.64 -0.91 -10.00
CA CYS A 122 -2.01 -0.74 -9.53
C CYS A 122 -2.00 -0.80 -8.01
N ALA A 123 -2.34 0.30 -7.35
CA ALA A 123 -2.31 0.42 -5.89
C ALA A 123 -3.43 -0.40 -5.20
N TYR A 124 -4.44 -0.82 -5.97
CA TYR A 124 -5.57 -1.58 -5.49
C TYR A 124 -5.27 -3.08 -5.46
N ARG A 125 -5.64 -3.71 -4.35
CA ARG A 125 -5.53 -5.16 -4.17
C ARG A 125 -6.50 -5.85 -5.10
N SER A 126 -6.04 -6.85 -5.86
CA SER A 126 -6.94 -7.69 -6.66
C SER A 126 -7.04 -9.09 -6.06
N CYS A 127 -8.27 -9.63 -6.08
CA CYS A 127 -8.58 -11.01 -5.69
C CYS A 127 -7.93 -12.05 -6.62
#